data_AF-A0AAX2J6D8-F1
#
_entry.id   AF-A0AAX2J6D8-F1
#
_cell.length_a   1.000
_cell.length_b   1.000
_cell.length_c   1.000
_cell.angle_alpha   90.00
_cell.angle_beta   90.00
_cell.angle_gamma   90.00
#
_symmetry.space_group_name_H-M   'P 1'
#
loop_
_entity.id
_entity.type
_entity.pdbx_description
1 polymer ?
#
loop_
_entity_poly.entity_id
_entity_poly.type
_entity_poly.pdbx_seq_one_letter_code
_entity_poly.pdbx_strand_id
1 'polypeptide(L)'
;MNAVLNERLNAIATQLGKLPHGGKTPFLQAEAEKLGMSVAKLYKELERVMVKPQRKRRADAGKTALELKDAQMISAVLMETMRKNGKRLMTVERAVRPVVAACTCNQSAKFAPKSCLAD
;
A
#
# COMPACT_ATOMS: atom_id res chain seq x y z
N MET A 1 0.88 20.33 -24.62
CA MET A 1 1.15 21.39 -23.63
C MET A 1 2.16 22.35 -24.23
N ASN A 2 1.91 23.65 -24.20
CA ASN A 2 2.85 24.66 -24.72
C ASN A 2 4.03 24.82 -23.75
N ALA A 3 5.26 24.89 -24.25
CA ALA A 3 6.48 24.98 -23.42
C ALA A 3 6.44 26.16 -22.44
N VAL A 4 5.99 27.32 -22.91
CA VAL A 4 5.84 28.55 -22.10
C VAL A 4 4.89 28.36 -20.91
N LEU A 5 3.83 27.57 -21.07
CA LEU A 5 2.90 27.31 -19.96
C LEU A 5 3.51 26.38 -18.92
N ASN A 6 4.30 25.38 -19.33
CA ASN A 6 4.99 24.49 -18.42
C ASN A 6 6.03 25.25 -17.56
N GLU A 7 6.79 26.16 -18.16
CA GLU A 7 7.76 27.00 -17.44
C GLU A 7 7.06 27.87 -16.38
N ARG A 8 5.93 28.48 -16.74
CA ARG A 8 5.11 29.25 -15.77
C ARG A 8 4.59 28.38 -14.64
N LEU A 9 4.06 27.19 -14.93
CA LEU A 9 3.57 26.25 -13.90
C LEU A 9 4.70 25.81 -12.97
N ASN A 10 5.90 25.57 -13.49
CA ASN A 10 7.08 25.27 -12.68
C ASN A 10 7.46 26.44 -11.76
N ALA A 11 7.47 27.67 -12.27
CA ALA A 11 7.74 28.86 -11.45
C ALA A 11 6.75 28.98 -10.28
N ILE A 12 5.46 28.78 -10.55
CA ILE A 12 4.38 28.79 -9.55
C ILE A 12 4.60 27.68 -8.51
N ALA A 13 4.93 26.46 -8.95
CA ALA A 13 5.21 25.34 -8.04
C ALA A 13 6.39 25.61 -7.10
N THR A 14 7.46 26.24 -7.59
CA THR A 14 8.61 26.62 -6.73
C THR A 14 8.25 27.68 -5.70
N GLN A 15 7.40 28.65 -6.06
CA GLN A 15 6.93 29.68 -5.14
C GLN A 15 5.99 29.08 -4.07
N LEU A 16 5.10 28.17 -4.46
CA LEU A 16 4.23 27.44 -3.53
C LEU A 16 5.00 26.63 -2.47
N GLY A 17 6.18 26.10 -2.82
CA GLY A 17 7.05 25.40 -1.89
C GLY A 17 7.66 26.30 -0.81
N LYS A 18 7.85 27.60 -1.11
CA LYS A 18 8.45 28.58 -0.20
C LYS A 18 7.43 29.26 0.72
N LEU A 19 6.15 29.25 0.33
CA LEU A 19 5.09 29.95 1.07
C LEU A 19 4.67 29.19 2.36
N PRO A 20 4.41 29.92 3.47
CA PRO A 20 3.90 29.34 4.71
C PRO A 20 2.49 28.78 4.55
N HIS A 21 2.05 27.94 5.49
CA HIS A 21 0.81 27.15 5.41
C HIS A 21 -0.52 27.95 5.32
N GLY A 22 -0.51 29.29 5.36
CA GLY A 22 -1.70 30.13 5.13
C GLY A 22 -1.66 30.99 3.86
N GLY A 23 -0.51 31.14 3.20
CA GLY A 23 -0.34 32.07 2.07
C GLY A 23 -0.69 31.47 0.70
N LYS A 24 -0.92 30.16 0.62
CA LYS A 24 -0.99 29.42 -0.65
C LYS A 24 -2.27 29.71 -1.44
N THR A 25 -3.41 29.81 -0.75
CA THR A 25 -4.71 30.07 -1.35
C THR A 25 -4.79 31.44 -2.03
N PRO A 26 -4.44 32.58 -1.37
CA PRO A 26 -4.51 33.88 -2.02
C PRO A 26 -3.49 34.01 -3.17
N PHE A 27 -2.31 33.41 -3.02
CA PHE A 27 -1.30 33.36 -4.08
C PHE A 27 -1.82 32.64 -5.34
N LEU A 28 -2.47 31.48 -5.17
CA LEU A 28 -3.05 30.72 -6.28
C LEU A 28 -4.20 31.44 -6.97
N GLN A 29 -5.00 32.21 -6.23
CA GLN A 29 -6.09 33.01 -6.81
C GLN A 29 -5.53 34.11 -7.71
N ALA A 30 -4.55 34.89 -7.23
CA ALA A 30 -3.92 35.95 -8.01
C ALA A 30 -3.23 35.41 -9.28
N GLU A 31 -2.63 34.23 -9.21
CA GLU A 31 -1.96 33.63 -10.35
C GLU A 31 -2.94 33.00 -11.36
N ALA A 32 -4.05 32.44 -10.88
CA ALA A 32 -5.13 31.96 -11.72
C ALA A 32 -5.79 33.10 -12.53
N GLU A 33 -5.96 34.28 -11.91
CA GLU A 33 -6.43 35.49 -12.58
C GLU A 33 -5.49 35.94 -13.71
N LYS A 34 -4.17 36.01 -13.45
CA LYS A 34 -3.17 36.37 -14.48
C LYS A 34 -3.15 35.42 -15.67
N LEU A 35 -3.41 34.14 -15.42
CA LEU A 35 -3.43 33.10 -16.43
C LEU A 35 -4.80 32.95 -17.11
N GLY A 36 -5.82 33.68 -16.66
CA GLY A 36 -7.19 33.61 -17.19
C GLY A 36 -7.83 32.22 -17.01
N MET A 37 -7.47 31.49 -15.94
CA MET A 37 -7.98 30.15 -15.67
C MET A 37 -8.68 30.08 -14.32
N SER A 38 -9.58 29.09 -14.16
CA SER A 38 -10.16 28.83 -12.85
C SER A 38 -9.10 28.25 -11.90
N VAL A 39 -9.21 28.60 -10.62
CA VAL A 39 -8.34 28.07 -9.55
C VAL A 39 -8.31 26.53 -9.56
N ALA A 40 -9.47 25.90 -9.78
CA ALA A 40 -9.58 24.45 -9.87
C ALA A 40 -8.80 23.85 -11.06
N LYS A 41 -8.73 24.56 -12.20
CA LYS A 41 -7.94 24.13 -13.35
C LYS A 41 -6.45 24.26 -13.06
N LEU A 42 -6.03 25.38 -12.44
CA LEU A 42 -4.63 25.58 -12.04
C LEU A 42 -4.16 24.48 -11.08
N TYR A 43 -4.97 24.08 -10.09
CA TYR A 43 -4.66 22.95 -9.21
C TYR A 43 -4.45 21.64 -9.98
N LYS A 44 -5.32 21.30 -10.93
CA LYS A 44 -5.21 20.07 -11.74
C LYS A 44 -3.95 20.06 -12.60
N GLU A 45 -3.57 21.20 -13.18
CA GLU A 45 -2.34 21.30 -13.97
C GLU A 45 -1.09 21.24 -13.07
N LEU A 46 -1.13 21.87 -11.90
CA LEU A 46 -0.06 21.75 -10.91
C LEU A 46 0.11 20.30 -10.43
N GLU A 47 -0.97 19.55 -10.22
CA GLU A 47 -0.87 18.12 -9.86
C GLU A 47 -0.21 17.25 -10.94
N ARG A 48 -0.30 17.63 -12.21
CA ARG A 48 0.35 16.92 -13.32
C ARG A 48 1.84 17.21 -13.41
N VAL A 49 2.24 18.43 -13.08
CA VAL A 49 3.62 18.92 -13.21
C VAL A 49 4.41 18.68 -11.92
N MET A 50 3.77 18.76 -10.76
CA MET A 50 4.43 18.57 -9.47
C MET A 50 4.67 17.09 -9.19
N VAL A 51 5.95 16.76 -8.97
CA VAL A 51 6.33 15.45 -8.44
C VAL A 51 5.90 15.36 -6.98
N LYS A 52 4.83 14.61 -6.69
CA LYS A 52 4.39 14.34 -5.32
C LYS A 52 5.40 13.38 -4.67
N PRO A 53 5.94 13.70 -3.48
CA PRO A 53 6.83 12.78 -2.79
C PRO A 53 6.06 11.48 -2.52
N GLN A 54 6.69 10.34 -2.82
CA GLN A 54 6.10 9.04 -2.52
C GLN A 54 5.85 8.94 -1.02
N ARG A 55 4.63 8.55 -0.63
CA ARG A 55 4.29 8.36 0.78
C ARG A 55 5.27 7.38 1.41
N LYS A 56 5.84 7.76 2.56
CA LYS A 56 6.75 6.91 3.34
C LYS A 56 6.12 5.52 3.52
N ARG A 57 6.75 4.50 2.91
CA ARG A 57 6.37 3.10 3.14
C ARG A 57 6.81 2.71 4.55
N ARG A 58 5.97 1.92 5.23
CA ARG A 58 6.35 1.35 6.52
C ARG A 58 7.47 0.32 6.31
N ALA A 59 8.35 0.15 7.30
CA ALA A 59 9.52 -0.74 7.18
C ALA A 59 9.16 -2.23 7.04
N ASP A 60 7.95 -2.59 7.45
CA ASP A 60 7.33 -3.90 7.40
C ASP A 60 6.46 -4.11 6.15
N ALA A 61 6.32 -3.12 5.27
CA ALA A 61 5.53 -3.27 4.06
C ALA A 61 6.11 -4.39 3.15
N GLY A 62 5.43 -5.53 3.13
CA GLY A 62 5.84 -6.73 2.39
C GLY A 62 6.55 -7.81 3.23
N LYS A 63 6.79 -7.56 4.52
CA LYS A 63 7.27 -8.59 5.45
C LYS A 63 6.08 -9.30 6.06
N THR A 64 5.65 -10.40 5.44
CA THR A 64 4.67 -11.31 6.03
C THR A 64 5.40 -12.48 6.70
N ALA A 65 4.94 -12.88 7.90
CA ALA A 65 5.44 -14.09 8.56
C ALA A 65 5.06 -15.38 7.81
N LEU A 66 4.11 -15.29 6.88
CA LEU A 66 3.63 -16.36 6.02
C LEU A 66 4.13 -16.13 4.59
N GLU A 67 4.73 -17.16 4.00
CA GLU A 67 5.13 -17.13 2.59
C GLU A 67 3.90 -17.16 1.67
N LEU A 68 4.01 -16.55 0.48
CA LEU A 68 2.91 -16.50 -0.49
C LEU A 68 2.41 -17.90 -0.89
N LYS A 69 3.33 -18.87 -1.01
CA LYS A 69 3.00 -20.26 -1.34
C LYS A 69 2.12 -20.91 -0.27
N ASP A 70 2.44 -20.68 1.00
CA ASP A 70 1.65 -21.22 2.12
C ASP A 70 0.28 -20.55 2.20
N ALA A 71 0.21 -19.24 1.95
CA ALA A 71 -1.05 -18.52 1.85
C ALA A 71 -1.94 -19.07 0.72
N GLN A 72 -1.35 -19.40 -0.43
CA GLN A 72 -2.07 -20.01 -1.55
C GLN A 72 -2.61 -21.40 -1.19
N MET A 73 -1.83 -22.25 -0.52
CA MET A 73 -2.31 -23.56 -0.07
C MET A 73 -3.47 -23.45 0.92
N ILE A 74 -3.38 -22.54 1.90
CA ILE A 74 -4.49 -22.27 2.83
C ILE A 74 -5.74 -21.82 2.07
N SER A 75 -5.56 -20.94 1.07
CA SER A 75 -6.69 -20.47 0.25
C SER A 75 -7.34 -21.59 -0.55
N ALA A 76 -6.55 -22.51 -1.12
CA ALA A 76 -7.07 -23.66 -1.87
C ALA A 76 -7.90 -24.59 -0.97
N VAL A 77 -7.36 -24.96 0.20
CA VAL A 77 -8.06 -25.80 1.19
C VAL A 77 -9.37 -25.14 1.66
N LEU A 78 -9.36 -23.83 1.88
CA LEU A 78 -10.57 -23.10 2.25
C LEU A 78 -11.60 -23.13 1.11
N MET A 79 -11.18 -22.95 -0.13
CA MET A 79 -12.09 -22.96 -1.29
C MET A 79 -12.68 -24.35 -1.55
N GLU A 80 -11.88 -25.42 -1.40
CA GLU A 80 -12.35 -26.81 -1.53
C GLU A 80 -13.36 -27.20 -0.45
N THR A 81 -13.22 -26.65 0.75
CA THR A 81 -14.11 -26.92 1.88
C THR A 81 -15.36 -26.04 1.91
N MET A 82 -15.50 -25.10 0.97
CA MET A 82 -16.74 -24.33 0.79
C MET A 82 -17.75 -25.13 -0.02
N ARG A 83 -18.98 -25.25 0.49
CA ARG A 83 -20.09 -25.82 -0.27
C ARG A 83 -20.57 -24.83 -1.35
N LYS A 84 -21.29 -25.32 -2.37
CA LYS A 84 -21.97 -24.49 -3.41
C LYS A 84 -22.88 -23.39 -2.84
N ASN A 85 -23.31 -23.52 -1.57
CA ASN A 85 -24.14 -22.55 -0.85
C ASN A 85 -23.33 -21.53 -0.02
N GLY A 86 -22.01 -21.39 -0.24
CA GLY A 86 -21.17 -20.38 0.41
C GLY A 86 -20.90 -20.59 1.91
N LYS A 87 -21.41 -21.66 2.51
CA LYS A 87 -21.15 -22.02 3.91
C LYS A 87 -19.84 -22.81 4.02
N ARG A 88 -18.96 -22.35 4.91
CA ARG A 88 -17.65 -22.95 5.19
C ARG A 88 -17.81 -24.16 6.11
N LEU A 89 -17.22 -25.30 5.74
CA LEU A 89 -17.17 -26.49 6.59
C LEU A 89 -15.98 -26.50 7.56
N MET A 90 -14.91 -25.79 7.19
CA MET A 90 -13.67 -25.75 7.94
C MET A 90 -13.39 -24.33 8.46
N THR A 91 -12.90 -24.23 9.70
CA THR A 91 -12.40 -22.97 10.26
C THR A 91 -11.00 -22.66 9.69
N VAL A 92 -10.66 -21.37 9.62
CA VAL A 92 -9.34 -20.93 9.15
C VAL A 92 -8.22 -21.54 10.01
N GLU A 93 -8.42 -21.62 11.32
CA GLU A 93 -7.48 -22.25 12.25
C GLU A 93 -7.16 -23.72 11.89
N ARG A 94 -8.17 -24.46 11.44
CA ARG A 94 -8.01 -25.86 11.04
C ARG A 94 -7.35 -26.01 9.67
N ALA A 95 -7.55 -25.04 8.77
CA ALA A 95 -6.85 -24.98 7.48
C ALA A 95 -5.37 -24.57 7.62
N VAL A 96 -5.05 -23.75 8.62
CA VAL A 96 -3.68 -23.31 8.92
C VAL A 96 -2.86 -24.41 9.58
N ARG A 97 -3.48 -25.26 10.42
CA ARG A 97 -2.81 -26.35 11.15
C ARG A 97 -1.91 -27.26 10.28
N PRO A 98 -2.35 -27.84 9.15
CA PRO A 98 -1.49 -28.70 8.33
C PRO A 98 -0.32 -27.94 7.69
N VAL A 99 -0.52 -26.67 7.34
CA VAL A 99 0.51 -25.84 6.69
C VAL A 99 1.59 -25.41 7.70
N VAL A 100 1.20 -25.06 8.93
CA VAL A 100 2.14 -24.70 10.01
C VAL A 100 2.85 -25.94 10.60
N ALA A 101 2.16 -27.08 10.69
CA ALA A 101 2.76 -28.32 11.20
C ALA A 101 3.83 -28.91 10.28
N ALA A 102 3.72 -28.69 8.96
CA ALA A 102 4.77 -29.08 8.01
C ALA A 102 6.05 -28.24 8.18
N CYS A 103 5.94 -27.01 8.71
CA CYS A 103 7.05 -26.07 8.81
C CYS A 103 7.99 -26.35 10.00
N THR A 104 7.51 -27.00 11.07
CA THR A 104 8.36 -27.31 12.25
C THR A 104 9.38 -28.43 12.02
N CYS A 105 9.23 -29.21 10.94
CA CYS A 105 10.16 -30.31 10.61
C CYS A 105 11.38 -29.86 9.78
N ASN A 106 11.33 -28.73 9.07
CA ASN A 106 12.46 -28.25 8.25
C ASN A 106 13.26 -27.10 8.91
N GLN A 107 12.98 -26.77 10.17
CA GLN A 107 13.67 -25.67 10.86
C GLN A 107 14.25 -26.03 12.23
N SER A 108 14.30 -27.33 12.58
CA SER A 108 14.74 -27.80 13.89
C SER A 108 15.81 -28.90 13.85
N ALA A 109 16.81 -28.80 12.96
CA ALA A 109 18.09 -29.48 13.18
C ALA A 109 18.93 -28.85 14.33
N LYS A 110 18.36 -27.92 15.12
CA LYS A 110 19.07 -27.29 16.26
C LYS A 110 18.29 -27.15 17.57
N PHE A 111 17.04 -27.59 17.67
CA PHE A 111 16.33 -27.52 18.96
C PHE A 111 15.37 -28.68 19.11
N ALA A 112 15.80 -29.71 19.84
CA ALA A 112 14.96 -30.82 20.26
C ALA A 112 14.13 -30.39 21.48
N PRO A 113 12.79 -30.37 21.42
CA PRO A 113 11.98 -30.33 22.62
C PRO A 113 11.90 -31.74 23.23
N LYS A 114 12.59 -31.92 24.36
CA LYS A 114 12.32 -33.00 25.31
C LYS A 114 10.89 -32.84 25.84
N SER A 115 9.96 -33.69 25.40
CA SER A 115 8.92 -34.35 26.21
C SER A 115 7.73 -34.76 25.33
N CYS A 116 7.82 -35.95 24.74
CA CYS A 116 6.65 -36.75 24.38
C CYS A 116 6.87 -38.12 25.02
N LEU A 117 6.59 -38.24 26.33
CA LEU A 117 6.31 -39.53 26.93
C LEU A 117 4.80 -39.74 26.87
N ALA A 118 4.44 -40.95 26.47
CA ALA A 118 3.11 -41.52 26.49
C ALA A 118 2.48 -41.42 27.88
N ASP A 119 1.19 -41.10 27.92
CA ASP A 119 0.11 -41.97 28.44
C ASP A 119 -1.23 -41.50 27.87
#